data_AF-B9TLQ8-F1
#
_entry.id   AF-B9TLQ8-F1
#
_cell.length_a   1.000
_cell.length_b   1.000
_cell.length_c   1.000
_cell.angle_alpha   90.00
_cell.angle_beta   90.00
_cell.angle_gamma   90.00
#
_symmetry.space_group_name_H-M   'P 1'
#
loop_
_entity.id
_entity.type
_entity.pdbx_description
1 polymer ?
#
loop_
_entity_poly.entity_id
_entity_poly.type
_entity_poly.pdbx_seq_one_letter_code
_entity_poly.pdbx_strand_id
1 'polypeptide(L)'
;MLRQDFNLNLGVVDGDLPHDDAGLDVALIWKTVSHAVRDIKGWEVSDEVVLASFSFAKYLMWVDLAQRTDQLRQNPVVRHLIDTPRESYPSTVEFPLAKQLDRDFTPDATFCPLPADSSQLSAVMAAAKGKDFVLIGPPGTGKSQTIANLIAQCLAEGKRVLFVSEKIAALDVVYRRLREVGLGEFCLELHSSKARKLDVITQLQKAWEAQGDVDPDEWRAQAAKLKRFRDELNQYVDRLHRRHRNGLTIYKAIGIVVDGEDVPQLDLSWAGPDTHDHAQLDGLRELAERLQVNAEA
;
A
#
# COMPACT_ATOMS: atom_id res chain seq x y z
N MET A 1 9.33 24.95 18.90
CA MET A 1 8.74 26.27 18.62
C MET A 1 9.72 27.40 18.94
N LEU A 2 9.89 27.90 20.18
CA LEU A 2 10.74 29.08 20.46
C LEU A 2 12.20 28.98 19.96
N ARG A 3 12.87 27.85 20.22
CA ARG A 3 14.26 27.63 19.78
C ARG A 3 14.41 27.41 18.27
N GLN A 4 13.39 26.86 17.60
CA GLN A 4 13.41 26.54 16.18
C GLN A 4 13.00 27.73 15.32
N ASP A 5 11.97 28.45 15.72
CA ASP A 5 11.32 29.48 14.90
C ASP A 5 11.88 30.88 15.17
N PHE A 6 12.40 31.11 16.39
CA PHE A 6 12.89 32.41 16.85
C PHE A 6 14.35 32.37 17.32
N ASN A 7 15.02 31.21 17.19
CA ASN A 7 16.38 30.97 17.66
C ASN A 7 16.61 31.39 19.13
N LEU A 8 15.54 31.34 19.93
CA LEU A 8 15.53 31.85 21.30
C LEU A 8 15.84 30.71 22.27
N ASN A 9 16.90 30.86 23.06
CA ASN A 9 17.25 29.91 24.11
C ASN A 9 16.91 30.54 25.46
N LEU A 10 15.93 29.97 26.16
CA LEU A 10 15.44 30.49 27.43
C LEU A 10 16.42 30.27 28.60
N GLY A 11 17.54 29.57 28.38
CA GLY A 11 18.56 29.34 29.41
C GLY A 11 18.12 28.39 30.53
N VAL A 12 16.84 27.99 30.54
CA VAL A 12 16.33 26.88 31.33
C VAL A 12 16.76 25.60 30.63
N VAL A 13 17.64 24.84 31.28
CA VAL A 13 18.12 23.56 30.76
C VAL A 13 16.92 22.64 30.58
N ASP A 14 16.82 21.96 29.43
CA ASP A 14 15.79 20.96 29.14
C ASP A 14 15.82 19.86 30.23
N GLY A 15 15.09 20.06 31.35
CA GLY A 15 14.97 19.09 32.44
C GLY A 15 14.91 19.65 33.86
N ASP A 16 15.62 20.73 34.18
CA ASP A 16 15.72 21.27 35.55
C ASP A 16 15.30 22.75 35.58
N LEU A 17 14.04 22.98 35.95
CA LEU A 17 13.51 24.31 36.22
C LEU A 17 14.00 24.78 37.61
N PRO A 18 14.20 26.09 37.84
CA PRO A 18 14.60 26.57 39.16
C PRO A 18 13.50 26.30 40.19
N HIS A 19 13.94 26.01 41.43
CA HIS A 19 13.09 25.62 42.54
C HIS A 19 13.21 26.60 43.71
N ASP A 20 12.10 26.84 44.41
CA ASP A 20 12.02 27.56 45.68
C ASP A 20 11.49 26.64 46.80
N ASP A 21 11.25 27.20 47.99
CA ASP A 21 10.73 26.45 49.14
C ASP A 21 9.33 25.82 48.88
N ALA A 22 8.60 26.27 47.85
CA ALA A 22 7.27 25.83 47.49
C ALA A 22 7.24 24.89 46.27
N GLY A 23 8.39 24.55 45.68
CA GLY A 23 8.48 23.73 44.48
C GLY A 23 9.17 24.49 43.37
N LEU A 24 8.45 24.86 42.31
CA LEU A 24 9.01 25.59 41.17
C LEU A 24 9.04 27.10 41.46
N ASP A 25 10.19 27.74 41.24
CA ASP A 25 10.34 29.19 41.36
C ASP A 25 9.74 29.88 40.12
N VAL A 26 8.41 30.02 40.13
CA VAL A 26 7.64 30.62 39.04
C VAL A 26 8.08 32.06 38.76
N ALA A 27 8.43 32.82 39.81
CA ALA A 27 8.85 34.20 39.66
C ALA A 27 10.19 34.31 38.92
N LEU A 28 11.16 33.45 39.23
CA LEU A 28 12.43 33.39 38.51
C LEU A 28 12.25 32.90 37.08
N ILE A 29 11.37 31.93 36.84
CA ILE A 29 11.02 31.46 35.49
C ILE A 29 10.45 32.61 34.66
N TRP A 30 9.42 33.31 35.15
CA TRP A 30 8.81 34.45 34.45
C TRP A 30 9.80 35.58 34.19
N LYS A 31 10.68 35.88 35.14
CA LYS A 31 11.74 36.89 34.97
C LYS A 31 12.73 36.50 33.87
N THR A 32 13.13 35.22 33.85
CA THR A 32 14.06 34.68 32.85
C THR A 32 13.44 34.74 31.46
N VAL A 33 12.18 34.30 31.32
CA VAL A 33 11.44 34.35 30.05
C VAL A 33 11.22 35.78 29.60
N SER A 34 10.78 36.69 30.49
CA SER A 34 10.61 38.11 30.21
C SER A 34 11.88 38.78 29.70
N HIS A 35 13.03 38.44 30.29
CA HIS A 35 14.31 38.97 29.85
C HIS A 35 14.68 38.46 28.46
N ALA A 36 14.45 37.17 28.19
CA ALA A 36 14.77 36.55 26.92
C ALA A 36 13.93 37.09 25.75
N VAL A 37 12.67 37.46 25.98
CA VAL A 37 11.76 37.95 24.92
C VAL A 37 11.74 39.48 24.79
N ARG A 38 12.44 40.23 25.65
CA ARG A 38 12.36 41.70 25.76
C ARG A 38 12.60 42.45 24.45
N ASP A 39 13.50 41.95 23.62
CA ASP A 39 13.92 42.62 22.39
C ASP A 39 13.08 42.17 21.17
N ILE A 40 12.08 41.30 21.37
CA ILE A 40 11.15 40.88 20.32
C ILE A 40 9.91 41.77 20.34
N LYS A 41 9.75 42.56 19.28
CA LYS A 41 8.63 43.50 19.14
C LYS A 41 7.28 42.76 19.16
N GLY A 42 6.38 43.22 20.03
CA GLY A 42 5.01 42.71 20.14
C GLY A 42 4.84 41.48 21.03
N TRP A 43 5.91 41.07 21.73
CA TRP A 43 5.85 39.98 22.69
C TRP A 43 5.78 40.54 24.11
N GLU A 44 4.91 39.96 24.92
CA GLU A 44 4.77 40.25 26.34
C GLU A 44 4.63 38.93 27.11
N VAL A 45 5.10 38.93 28.36
CA VAL A 45 4.85 37.84 29.30
C VAL A 45 3.69 38.28 30.17
N SER A 46 2.60 37.52 30.16
CA SER A 46 1.44 37.74 31.01
C SER A 46 1.41 36.73 32.16
N ASP A 47 1.12 37.23 33.36
CA ASP A 47 1.02 36.42 34.59
C ASP A 47 -0.38 35.79 34.69
N GLU A 48 -0.79 35.05 33.66
CA GLU A 48 -2.10 34.39 33.59
C GLU A 48 -2.02 32.91 33.97
N VAL A 49 -2.98 32.45 34.78
CA VAL A 49 -3.11 31.04 35.14
C VAL A 49 -4.23 30.42 34.32
N VAL A 50 -3.88 29.46 33.46
CA VAL A 50 -4.84 28.67 32.69
C VAL A 50 -5.06 27.34 33.38
N LEU A 51 -6.26 27.14 33.94
CA LEU A 51 -6.70 25.84 34.45
C LEU A 51 -7.52 25.13 33.37
N ALA A 52 -6.98 24.05 32.82
CA ALA A 52 -7.66 23.23 31.82
C ALA A 52 -7.49 21.74 32.11
N SER A 53 -8.46 20.94 31.64
CA SER A 53 -8.35 19.48 31.67
C SER A 53 -7.51 19.03 30.49
N PHE A 54 -6.28 18.60 30.77
CA PHE A 54 -5.40 18.02 29.77
C PHE A 54 -5.53 16.50 29.77
N SER A 55 -5.64 15.91 28.58
CA SER A 55 -5.57 14.46 28.45
C SER A 55 -4.13 13.99 28.65
N PHE A 56 -3.88 13.37 29.80
CA PHE A 56 -2.58 12.76 30.15
C PHE A 56 -2.22 11.53 29.31
N ALA A 57 -3.15 11.03 28.48
CA ALA A 57 -2.90 9.84 27.65
C ALA A 57 -1.68 10.02 26.74
N LYS A 58 -1.51 11.22 26.14
CA LYS A 58 -0.36 11.52 25.28
C LYS A 58 0.95 11.55 26.06
N TYR A 59 0.93 12.04 27.30
CA TYR A 59 2.12 12.04 28.16
C TYR A 59 2.55 10.61 28.50
N LEU A 60 1.60 9.75 28.91
CA LEU A 60 1.91 8.34 29.20
C LEU A 60 2.44 7.60 27.96
N MET A 61 1.88 7.86 26.77
CA MET A 61 2.41 7.33 25.51
C MET A 61 3.85 7.81 25.26
N TRP A 62 4.13 9.08 25.51
CA TRP A 62 5.49 9.62 25.38
C TRP A 62 6.47 8.97 26.36
N VAL A 63 6.07 8.81 27.63
CA VAL A 63 6.88 8.13 28.64
C VAL A 63 7.16 6.69 28.22
N ASP A 64 6.15 5.96 27.74
CA ASP A 64 6.31 4.57 27.28
C ASP A 64 7.26 4.47 26.07
N LEU A 65 7.11 5.36 25.08
CA LEU A 65 8.02 5.42 23.93
C LEU A 65 9.45 5.74 24.36
N ALA A 66 9.65 6.73 25.23
CA ALA A 66 10.97 7.14 25.70
C ALA A 66 11.66 6.02 26.49
N GLN A 67 10.94 5.40 27.43
CA GLN A 67 11.47 4.33 28.28
C GLN A 67 11.72 3.02 27.51
N ARG A 68 10.97 2.76 26.44
CA ARG A 68 11.10 1.52 25.65
C ARG A 68 11.83 1.71 24.32
N THR A 69 12.50 2.84 24.12
CA THR A 69 13.19 3.17 22.85
C THR A 69 14.05 2.00 22.34
N ASP A 70 14.88 1.42 23.20
CA ASP A 70 15.79 0.32 22.80
C ASP A 70 15.04 -0.97 22.45
N GLN A 71 13.93 -1.26 23.13
CA GLN A 71 13.07 -2.40 22.79
C GLN A 71 12.38 -2.18 21.44
N LEU A 72 11.88 -0.97 21.19
CA LEU A 72 11.20 -0.60 19.95
C LEU A 72 12.16 -0.64 18.76
N ARG A 73 13.42 -0.23 18.97
CA ARG A 73 14.51 -0.29 17.98
C ARG A 73 14.85 -1.72 17.52
N GLN A 74 14.36 -2.77 18.18
CA GLN A 74 14.49 -4.15 17.69
C GLN A 74 13.70 -4.37 16.39
N ASN A 75 12.62 -3.61 16.15
CA ASN A 75 11.89 -3.68 14.89
C ASN A 75 12.66 -2.91 13.79
N PRO A 76 12.93 -3.52 12.62
CA PRO A 76 13.72 -2.88 11.56
C PRO A 76 13.12 -1.57 11.03
N VAL A 77 11.79 -1.49 10.89
CA VAL A 77 11.08 -0.28 10.46
C VAL A 77 11.22 0.82 11.52
N VAL A 78 10.98 0.49 12.79
CA VAL A 78 11.08 1.45 13.88
C VAL A 78 12.50 1.98 14.04
N ARG A 79 13.51 1.10 13.95
CA ARG A 79 14.93 1.50 13.96
C ARG A 79 15.24 2.50 12.85
N HIS A 80 14.79 2.23 11.63
CA HIS A 80 15.03 3.13 10.51
C HIS A 80 14.36 4.50 10.72
N LEU A 81 13.14 4.54 11.28
CA LEU A 81 12.45 5.79 11.59
C LEU A 81 13.16 6.62 12.67
N ILE A 82 13.86 5.98 13.60
CA ILE A 82 14.59 6.68 14.68
C ILE A 82 15.98 7.12 14.19
N ASP A 83 16.74 6.21 13.58
CA ASP A 83 18.18 6.39 13.36
C ASP A 83 18.48 6.98 11.98
N THR A 84 17.70 6.64 10.95
CA THR A 84 17.97 7.01 9.54
C THR A 84 16.70 7.48 8.78
N PRO A 85 15.89 8.41 9.31
CA PRO A 85 14.56 8.73 8.76
C PRO A 85 14.58 9.41 7.39
N ARG A 86 15.74 9.92 6.94
CA ARG A 86 15.92 10.62 5.66
C ARG A 86 16.52 9.72 4.58
N GLU A 87 16.96 8.52 4.94
CA GLU A 87 17.55 7.57 4.01
C GLU A 87 16.46 6.69 3.38
N SER A 88 16.79 6.01 2.29
CA SER A 88 15.86 5.04 1.70
C SER A 88 15.77 3.79 2.59
N TYR A 89 14.55 3.28 2.81
CA TYR A 89 14.35 2.07 3.58
C TYR A 89 14.93 0.84 2.85
N PRO A 90 15.88 0.10 3.45
CA PRO A 90 16.43 -1.10 2.83
C PRO A 90 15.40 -2.21 2.81
N SER A 91 15.00 -2.66 1.62
CA SER A 91 14.04 -3.75 1.44
C SER A 91 14.66 -4.85 0.59
N THR A 92 14.70 -6.07 1.11
CA THR A 92 15.25 -7.26 0.42
C THR A 92 14.21 -8.02 -0.40
N VAL A 93 12.93 -7.72 -0.19
CA VAL A 93 11.81 -8.38 -0.88
C VAL A 93 11.31 -7.46 -1.98
N GLU A 94 11.37 -7.90 -3.23
CA GLU A 94 10.85 -7.13 -4.36
C GLU A 94 9.33 -7.28 -4.54
N PHE A 95 8.71 -6.30 -5.19
CA PHE A 95 7.33 -6.45 -5.65
C PHE A 95 7.30 -7.45 -6.82
N PRO A 96 6.40 -8.45 -6.79
CA PRO A 96 6.20 -9.30 -7.95
C PRO A 96 5.76 -8.49 -9.17
N LEU A 97 6.28 -8.84 -10.34
CA LEU A 97 5.94 -8.14 -11.57
C LEU A 97 4.49 -8.43 -11.95
N ALA A 98 3.69 -7.38 -12.15
CA ALA A 98 2.27 -7.47 -12.47
C ALA A 98 1.96 -8.41 -13.66
N LYS A 99 2.83 -8.43 -14.69
CA LYS A 99 2.70 -9.27 -15.87
C LYS A 99 3.04 -10.76 -15.65
N GLN A 100 3.64 -11.08 -14.51
CA GLN A 100 4.13 -12.43 -14.20
C GLN A 100 3.34 -13.07 -13.05
N LEU A 101 2.39 -12.36 -12.44
CA LEU A 101 1.62 -12.83 -11.29
C LEU A 101 0.95 -14.18 -11.54
N ASP A 102 0.31 -14.34 -12.69
CA ASP A 102 -0.41 -15.55 -13.04
C ASP A 102 0.49 -16.78 -13.19
N ARG A 103 1.76 -16.56 -13.57
CA ARG A 103 2.80 -17.58 -13.68
C ARG A 103 3.42 -17.88 -12.33
N ASP A 104 3.69 -16.84 -11.55
CA ASP A 104 4.44 -16.92 -10.30
C ASP A 104 3.55 -17.38 -9.12
N PHE A 105 2.23 -17.17 -9.21
CA PHE A 105 1.26 -17.52 -8.17
C PHE A 105 0.05 -18.24 -8.75
N THR A 106 -0.11 -19.50 -8.37
CA THR A 106 -1.25 -20.30 -8.78
C THR A 106 -2.51 -19.92 -8.00
N PRO A 107 -3.71 -20.19 -8.55
CA PRO A 107 -4.97 -19.95 -7.84
C PRO A 107 -5.07 -20.57 -6.45
N ASP A 108 -4.48 -21.75 -6.24
CA ASP A 108 -4.48 -22.45 -4.93
C ASP A 108 -3.57 -21.80 -3.89
N ALA A 109 -2.67 -20.90 -4.32
CA ALA A 109 -1.79 -20.12 -3.44
C ALA A 109 -2.23 -18.65 -3.30
N THR A 110 -3.36 -18.26 -3.91
CA THR A 110 -3.87 -16.89 -3.93
C THR A 110 -5.20 -16.78 -3.20
N PHE A 111 -5.19 -16.22 -2.00
CA PHE A 111 -6.32 -16.11 -1.07
C PHE A 111 -6.84 -14.67 -1.01
N CYS A 112 -7.26 -14.15 -2.17
CA CYS A 112 -7.84 -12.81 -2.32
C CYS A 112 -9.36 -12.92 -2.59
N PRO A 113 -10.22 -12.90 -1.56
CA PRO A 113 -11.66 -13.10 -1.73
C PRO A 113 -12.38 -11.91 -2.38
N LEU A 114 -11.75 -10.73 -2.43
CA LEU A 114 -12.28 -9.54 -3.10
C LEU A 114 -11.58 -9.33 -4.44
N PRO A 115 -12.24 -8.68 -5.43
CA PRO A 115 -11.61 -8.35 -6.70
C PRO A 115 -10.28 -7.61 -6.50
N ALA A 116 -9.28 -7.91 -7.32
CA ALA A 116 -8.01 -7.21 -7.30
C ALA A 116 -7.47 -7.06 -8.72
N ASP A 117 -7.00 -5.87 -9.06
CA ASP A 117 -6.16 -5.71 -10.24
C ASP A 117 -4.74 -6.24 -9.97
N SER A 118 -3.92 -6.29 -11.03
CA SER A 118 -2.55 -6.82 -10.94
C SER A 118 -1.64 -5.99 -10.03
N SER A 119 -1.85 -4.68 -9.90
CA SER A 119 -1.05 -3.84 -8.98
C SER A 119 -1.41 -4.12 -7.52
N GLN A 120 -2.70 -4.30 -7.23
CA GLN A 120 -3.22 -4.65 -5.92
C GLN A 120 -2.78 -6.06 -5.52
N LEU A 121 -2.86 -7.03 -6.43
CA LEU A 121 -2.40 -8.39 -6.18
C LEU A 121 -0.88 -8.45 -5.96
N SER A 122 -0.09 -7.71 -6.73
CA SER A 122 1.36 -7.58 -6.49
C SER A 122 1.66 -7.07 -5.08
N ALA A 123 0.92 -6.05 -4.61
CA ALA A 123 1.08 -5.54 -3.24
C ALA A 123 0.70 -6.59 -2.18
N VAL A 124 -0.39 -7.34 -2.39
CA VAL A 124 -0.81 -8.43 -1.49
C VAL A 124 0.29 -9.51 -1.40
N MET A 125 0.79 -9.98 -2.55
CA MET A 125 1.81 -11.03 -2.58
C MET A 125 3.16 -10.55 -2.05
N ALA A 126 3.51 -9.27 -2.22
CA ALA A 126 4.72 -8.71 -1.62
C ALA A 126 4.61 -8.66 -0.08
N ALA A 127 3.46 -8.24 0.45
CA ALA A 127 3.22 -8.24 1.90
C ALA A 127 3.27 -9.66 2.49
N ALA A 128 2.68 -10.61 1.79
CA ALA A 128 2.77 -12.03 2.13
C ALA A 128 4.22 -12.54 2.13
N LYS A 129 5.10 -12.03 1.26
CA LYS A 129 6.54 -12.35 1.32
C LYS A 129 7.30 -11.60 2.42
N GLY A 130 6.63 -10.81 3.26
CA GLY A 130 7.25 -10.06 4.36
C GLY A 130 7.85 -8.72 3.93
N LYS A 131 7.41 -8.15 2.80
CA LYS A 131 7.85 -6.82 2.37
C LYS A 131 7.22 -5.73 3.23
N ASP A 132 8.03 -4.82 3.76
CA ASP A 132 7.58 -3.52 4.27
C ASP A 132 7.44 -2.51 3.12
N PHE A 133 6.28 -1.86 3.02
CA PHE A 133 6.03 -0.84 2.00
C PHE A 133 4.90 0.12 2.35
N VAL A 134 4.85 1.23 1.63
CA VAL A 134 3.74 2.19 1.65
C VAL A 134 2.85 1.93 0.44
N LEU A 135 1.57 1.64 0.67
CA LEU A 135 0.57 1.50 -0.39
C LEU A 135 -0.09 2.85 -0.67
N ILE A 136 0.19 3.43 -1.84
CA ILE A 136 -0.40 4.70 -2.28
C ILE A 136 -1.44 4.41 -3.36
N GLY A 137 -2.62 5.01 -3.23
CA GLY A 137 -3.67 4.94 -4.24
C GLY A 137 -4.56 6.19 -4.17
N PRO A 138 -4.95 6.78 -5.31
CA PRO A 138 -5.95 7.86 -5.34
C PRO A 138 -7.27 7.50 -4.63
N PRO A 139 -8.12 8.48 -4.28
CA PRO A 139 -9.47 8.20 -3.79
C PRO A 139 -10.23 7.27 -4.75
N GLY A 140 -10.97 6.30 -4.22
CA GLY A 140 -11.75 5.34 -5.04
C GLY A 140 -10.99 4.15 -5.62
N THR A 141 -9.65 4.08 -5.52
CA THR A 141 -8.82 2.99 -6.11
C THR A 141 -8.77 1.69 -5.30
N GLY A 142 -9.76 1.45 -4.44
CA GLY A 142 -9.88 0.17 -3.74
C GLY A 142 -8.87 -0.10 -2.60
N LYS A 143 -8.17 0.91 -2.06
CA LYS A 143 -7.19 0.70 -0.95
C LYS A 143 -7.71 -0.18 0.21
N SER A 144 -8.91 0.07 0.72
CA SER A 144 -9.51 -0.75 1.80
C SER A 144 -9.80 -2.18 1.35
N GLN A 145 -10.09 -2.39 0.07
CA GLN A 145 -10.27 -3.70 -0.53
C GLN A 145 -8.93 -4.43 -0.65
N THR A 146 -7.87 -3.73 -1.07
CA THR A 146 -6.50 -4.27 -1.05
C THR A 146 -6.07 -4.67 0.35
N ILE A 147 -6.33 -3.83 1.37
CA ILE A 147 -6.02 -4.16 2.78
C ILE A 147 -6.76 -5.44 3.22
N ALA A 148 -8.05 -5.58 2.91
CA ALA A 148 -8.81 -6.77 3.27
C ALA A 148 -8.26 -8.04 2.59
N ASN A 149 -7.89 -7.99 1.31
CA ASN A 149 -7.22 -9.10 0.63
C ASN A 149 -5.84 -9.41 1.22
N LEU A 150 -5.10 -8.40 1.65
CA LEU A 150 -3.79 -8.54 2.25
C LEU A 150 -3.88 -9.23 3.62
N ILE A 151 -4.90 -8.89 4.41
CA ILE A 151 -5.25 -9.58 5.66
C ILE A 151 -5.64 -11.03 5.36
N ALA A 152 -6.53 -11.27 4.40
CA ALA A 152 -6.98 -12.60 4.03
C ALA A 152 -5.82 -13.51 3.59
N GLN A 153 -4.92 -13.02 2.74
CA GLN A 153 -3.72 -13.75 2.30
C GLN A 153 -2.81 -14.11 3.48
N CYS A 154 -2.52 -13.15 4.36
CA CYS A 154 -1.68 -13.39 5.53
C CYS A 154 -2.31 -14.41 6.50
N LEU A 155 -3.63 -14.34 6.71
CA LEU A 155 -4.35 -15.30 7.54
C LEU A 155 -4.30 -16.72 6.95
N ALA A 156 -4.51 -16.85 5.64
CA ALA A 156 -4.42 -18.14 4.94
C ALA A 156 -3.01 -18.76 5.02
N GLU A 157 -1.98 -17.93 5.11
CA GLU A 157 -0.58 -18.36 5.35
C GLU A 157 -0.25 -18.58 6.83
N GLY A 158 -1.24 -18.56 7.73
CA GLY A 158 -1.06 -18.83 9.16
C GLY A 158 -0.42 -17.68 9.95
N LYS A 159 -0.43 -16.45 9.40
CA LYS A 159 0.14 -15.28 10.07
C LYS A 159 -0.89 -14.58 10.95
N ARG A 160 -0.39 -13.88 11.97
CA ARG A 160 -1.18 -12.97 12.81
C ARG A 160 -1.05 -11.57 12.25
N VAL A 161 -2.18 -10.86 12.13
CA VAL A 161 -2.22 -9.51 11.57
C VAL A 161 -2.79 -8.55 12.62
N LEU A 162 -2.06 -7.46 12.88
CA LEU A 162 -2.54 -6.32 13.66
C LEU A 162 -2.81 -5.16 12.71
N PHE A 163 -4.08 -4.81 12.54
CA PHE A 163 -4.48 -3.65 11.75
C PHE A 163 -4.74 -2.45 12.66
N VAL A 164 -4.03 -1.35 12.41
CA VAL A 164 -4.12 -0.12 13.21
C VAL A 164 -4.48 1.05 12.30
N SER A 165 -5.33 1.95 12.80
CA SER A 165 -5.66 3.21 12.13
C SER A 165 -5.92 4.30 13.15
N GLU A 166 -5.62 5.55 12.78
CA GLU A 166 -5.99 6.73 13.57
C GLU A 166 -7.51 6.93 13.64
N LYS A 167 -8.23 6.60 12.55
CA LYS A 167 -9.67 6.84 12.43
C LYS A 167 -10.45 5.53 12.51
N ILE A 168 -11.39 5.46 13.45
CA ILE A 168 -12.30 4.32 13.63
C ILE A 168 -13.02 3.97 12.31
N ALA A 169 -13.44 4.97 11.55
CA ALA A 169 -14.11 4.75 10.25
C ALA A 169 -13.28 3.88 9.26
N ALA A 170 -11.94 3.97 9.30
CA ALA A 170 -11.10 3.13 8.45
C ALA A 170 -11.06 1.67 8.94
N LEU A 171 -11.09 1.47 10.27
CA LEU A 171 -11.23 0.14 10.88
C LEU A 171 -12.57 -0.49 10.49
N ASP A 172 -13.67 0.26 10.64
CA ASP A 172 -15.02 -0.21 10.34
C ASP A 172 -15.19 -0.63 8.88
N VAL A 173 -14.64 0.14 7.94
CA VAL A 173 -14.73 -0.16 6.51
C VAL A 173 -14.00 -1.46 6.16
N VAL A 174 -12.81 -1.68 6.72
CA VAL A 174 -12.04 -2.92 6.48
C VAL A 174 -12.71 -4.10 7.16
N TYR A 175 -13.14 -3.95 8.41
CA TYR A 175 -13.84 -4.98 9.16
C TYR A 175 -15.14 -5.42 8.47
N ARG A 176 -15.96 -4.46 7.98
CA ARG A 176 -17.17 -4.79 7.24
C ARG A 176 -16.87 -5.65 6.02
N ARG A 177 -15.82 -5.32 5.25
CA ARG A 177 -15.39 -6.11 4.08
C ARG A 177 -14.94 -7.52 4.48
N LEU A 178 -14.16 -7.66 5.55
CA LEU A 178 -13.74 -8.96 6.07
C LEU A 178 -14.96 -9.79 6.50
N ARG A 179 -15.94 -9.17 7.15
CA ARG A 179 -17.20 -9.83 7.54
C ARG A 179 -18.04 -10.25 6.33
N GLU A 180 -18.14 -9.41 5.31
CA GLU A 180 -18.86 -9.71 4.06
C GLU A 180 -18.28 -10.93 3.33
N VAL A 181 -16.97 -11.20 3.48
CA VAL A 181 -16.30 -12.39 2.92
C VAL A 181 -16.17 -13.56 3.92
N GLY A 182 -16.87 -13.50 5.05
CA GLY A 182 -16.88 -14.58 6.05
C GLY A 182 -15.69 -14.62 7.01
N LEU A 183 -14.80 -13.62 6.98
CA LEU A 183 -13.63 -13.53 7.88
C LEU A 183 -13.89 -12.76 9.17
N GLY A 184 -15.14 -12.31 9.40
CA GLY A 184 -15.49 -11.48 10.55
C GLY A 184 -15.27 -12.16 11.90
N GLU A 185 -15.51 -13.47 11.99
CA GLU A 185 -15.35 -14.24 13.23
C GLU A 185 -13.89 -14.39 13.65
N PHE A 186 -12.95 -14.26 12.70
CA PHE A 186 -11.50 -14.30 12.96
C PHE A 186 -10.90 -12.92 13.26
N CYS A 187 -11.71 -11.86 13.22
CA CYS A 187 -11.29 -10.53 13.63
C CYS A 187 -11.52 -10.36 15.14
N LEU A 188 -10.61 -9.67 15.84
CA LEU A 188 -10.81 -9.22 17.21
C LEU A 188 -10.74 -7.69 17.24
N GLU A 189 -11.87 -7.05 17.55
CA GLU A 189 -11.98 -5.60 17.54
C GLU A 189 -11.59 -5.02 18.91
N LEU A 190 -10.43 -4.37 18.99
CA LEU A 190 -9.95 -3.73 20.22
C LEU A 190 -10.40 -2.25 20.27
N HIS A 191 -11.71 -2.01 20.32
CA HIS A 191 -12.27 -0.65 20.36
C HIS A 191 -12.22 -0.03 21.76
N SER A 192 -11.04 0.45 22.19
CA SER A 192 -10.84 1.32 23.36
C SER A 192 -11.34 0.78 24.72
N SER A 193 -11.05 1.53 25.79
CA SER A 193 -11.40 1.27 27.21
C SER A 193 -12.84 0.88 27.57
N LYS A 194 -13.77 0.82 26.62
CA LYS A 194 -15.19 0.45 26.81
C LYS A 194 -15.52 -0.98 26.35
N ALA A 195 -14.61 -1.67 25.66
CA ALA A 195 -14.81 -3.08 25.29
C ALA A 195 -14.97 -3.91 26.58
N ARG A 196 -16.13 -4.55 26.78
CA ARG A 196 -16.37 -5.35 27.98
C ARG A 196 -15.61 -6.65 27.83
N LYS A 197 -14.97 -7.11 28.90
CA LYS A 197 -14.24 -8.39 28.94
C LYS A 197 -15.07 -9.56 28.39
N LEU A 198 -16.39 -9.55 28.63
CA LEU A 198 -17.35 -10.53 28.11
C LEU A 198 -17.44 -10.52 26.58
N ASP A 199 -17.40 -9.36 25.93
CA ASP A 199 -17.49 -9.24 24.47
C ASP A 199 -16.27 -9.89 23.81
N VAL A 200 -15.08 -9.64 24.36
CA VAL A 200 -13.81 -10.26 23.93
C VAL A 200 -13.85 -11.77 24.09
N ILE A 201 -14.28 -12.28 25.25
CA ILE A 201 -14.38 -13.72 25.50
C ILE A 201 -15.37 -14.37 24.53
N THR A 202 -16.53 -13.74 24.32
CA THR A 202 -17.55 -14.24 23.40
C THR A 202 -17.03 -14.30 21.96
N GLN A 203 -16.25 -13.29 21.54
CA GLN A 203 -15.65 -13.26 20.21
C GLN A 203 -14.59 -14.36 20.04
N LEU A 204 -13.75 -14.59 21.05
CA LEU A 204 -12.79 -15.70 21.05
C LEU A 204 -13.48 -17.07 21.00
N GLN A 205 -14.58 -17.24 21.73
CA GLN A 205 -15.37 -18.46 21.69
C GLN A 205 -15.95 -18.70 20.28
N LYS A 206 -16.54 -17.67 19.65
CA LYS A 206 -17.04 -17.78 18.28
C LYS A 206 -15.94 -18.16 17.29
N ALA A 207 -14.77 -17.51 17.38
CA ALA A 207 -13.63 -17.85 16.54
C ALA A 207 -13.14 -19.29 16.73
N TRP A 208 -13.25 -19.81 17.95
CA TRP A 208 -12.88 -21.20 18.28
C TRP A 208 -13.90 -22.22 17.76
N GLU A 209 -15.19 -21.88 17.82
CA GLU A 209 -16.29 -22.72 17.32
C GLU A 209 -16.44 -22.65 15.79
N ALA A 210 -15.90 -21.61 15.15
CA ALA A 210 -15.83 -21.44 13.70
C ALA A 210 -14.84 -22.45 13.07
N GLN A 211 -15.19 -23.73 13.12
CA GLN A 211 -14.56 -24.77 12.29
C GLN A 211 -15.31 -24.85 10.97
N GLY A 212 -14.64 -24.47 9.88
CA GLY A 212 -15.15 -24.66 8.54
C GLY A 212 -15.00 -26.12 8.12
N ASP A 213 -16.10 -26.78 7.77
CA ASP A 213 -16.09 -28.09 7.11
C ASP A 213 -15.86 -27.86 5.60
N VAL A 214 -14.62 -27.51 5.25
CA VAL A 214 -14.24 -27.27 3.86
C VAL A 214 -13.51 -28.49 3.35
N ASP A 215 -14.06 -29.14 2.33
CA ASP A 215 -13.42 -30.24 1.64
C ASP A 215 -12.16 -29.73 0.89
N PRO A 216 -10.94 -30.11 1.32
CA PRO A 216 -9.72 -29.67 0.66
C PRO A 216 -9.62 -30.13 -0.79
N ASP A 217 -10.27 -31.24 -1.15
CA ASP A 217 -10.24 -31.77 -2.50
C ASP A 217 -11.16 -30.98 -3.43
N GLU A 218 -12.31 -30.50 -2.92
CA GLU A 218 -13.17 -29.57 -3.66
C GLU A 218 -12.43 -28.26 -3.98
N TRP A 219 -11.75 -27.68 -2.97
CA TRP A 219 -10.95 -26.47 -3.16
C TRP A 219 -9.87 -26.67 -4.24
N ARG A 220 -9.10 -27.77 -4.15
CA ARG A 220 -8.06 -28.10 -5.14
C ARG A 220 -8.66 -28.26 -6.54
N ALA A 221 -9.82 -28.89 -6.67
CA ALA A 221 -10.49 -29.08 -7.95
C ALA A 221 -10.91 -27.73 -8.58
N GLN A 222 -11.48 -26.81 -7.78
CA GLN A 222 -11.83 -25.47 -8.25
C GLN A 222 -10.60 -24.65 -8.62
N ALA A 223 -9.54 -24.68 -7.82
CA ALA A 223 -8.29 -24.00 -8.12
C ALA A 223 -7.66 -24.52 -9.42
N ALA A 224 -7.66 -25.84 -9.64
CA ALA A 224 -7.16 -26.44 -10.87
C ALA A 224 -8.02 -26.05 -12.09
N LYS A 225 -9.34 -25.94 -11.94
CA LYS A 225 -10.24 -25.43 -12.98
C LYS A 225 -9.93 -23.97 -13.31
N LEU A 226 -9.77 -23.11 -12.29
CA LEU A 226 -9.45 -21.70 -12.48
C LEU A 226 -8.08 -21.53 -13.15
N LYS A 227 -7.09 -22.36 -12.79
CA LYS A 227 -5.77 -22.35 -13.41
C LYS A 227 -5.84 -22.63 -14.91
N ARG A 228 -6.63 -23.63 -15.32
CA ARG A 228 -6.82 -23.95 -16.76
C ARG A 228 -7.38 -22.76 -17.53
N PHE A 229 -8.44 -22.11 -17.03
CA PHE A 229 -9.00 -20.92 -17.71
C PHE A 229 -8.01 -19.76 -17.77
N ARG A 230 -7.25 -19.53 -16.69
CA ARG A 230 -6.19 -18.52 -16.66
C ARG A 230 -5.11 -18.81 -17.71
N ASP A 231 -4.66 -20.05 -17.81
CA ASP A 231 -3.64 -20.48 -18.77
C ASP A 231 -4.14 -20.34 -20.23
N GLU A 232 -5.40 -20.66 -20.50
CA GLU A 232 -6.04 -20.47 -21.81
C GLU A 232 -6.10 -18.99 -22.21
N LEU A 233 -6.53 -18.11 -21.29
CA LEU A 233 -6.59 -16.67 -21.52
C LEU A 233 -5.20 -16.07 -21.74
N ASN A 234 -4.22 -16.47 -20.92
CA ASN A 234 -2.84 -16.01 -21.08
C ASN A 234 -2.24 -16.47 -22.41
N GLN A 235 -2.50 -17.72 -22.82
CA GLN A 235 -2.06 -18.20 -24.13
C GLN A 235 -2.66 -17.38 -25.29
N TYR A 236 -3.93 -16.99 -25.19
CA TYR A 236 -4.55 -16.11 -26.19
C TYR A 236 -3.85 -14.75 -26.26
N VAL A 237 -3.63 -14.10 -25.11
CA VAL A 237 -2.94 -12.81 -25.01
C VAL A 237 -1.51 -12.90 -25.56
N ASP A 238 -0.78 -13.97 -25.22
CA ASP A 238 0.58 -14.20 -25.70
C ASP A 238 0.63 -14.36 -27.21
N ARG A 239 -0.30 -15.11 -27.81
CA ARG A 239 -0.38 -15.27 -29.27
C ARG A 239 -0.72 -13.95 -29.97
N LEU A 240 -1.63 -13.16 -29.40
CA LEU A 240 -2.05 -11.88 -29.94
C LEU A 240 -0.90 -10.85 -29.98
N HIS A 241 -0.04 -10.88 -28.95
CA HIS A 241 1.08 -9.95 -28.79
C HIS A 241 2.43 -10.51 -29.24
N ARG A 242 2.48 -11.75 -29.74
CA ARG A 242 3.70 -12.34 -30.29
C ARG A 242 4.19 -11.50 -31.48
N ARG A 243 5.44 -11.05 -31.39
CA ARG A 243 6.10 -10.33 -32.49
C ARG A 243 6.55 -11.32 -33.56
N HIS A 244 6.11 -11.12 -34.79
CA HIS A 244 6.50 -11.90 -35.96
C HIS A 244 7.76 -11.35 -36.63
N ARG A 245 8.29 -12.07 -37.62
CA ARG A 245 9.55 -11.70 -38.31
C ARG A 245 9.47 -10.34 -39.00
N ASN A 246 8.29 -9.97 -39.47
CA ASN A 246 7.97 -8.67 -40.07
C ASN A 246 7.89 -7.51 -39.04
N GLY A 247 8.09 -7.80 -37.75
CA GLY A 247 8.05 -6.82 -36.67
C GLY A 247 6.64 -6.46 -36.17
N LEU A 248 5.58 -6.97 -36.80
CA LEU A 248 4.19 -6.78 -36.39
C LEU A 248 3.77 -7.83 -35.35
N THR A 249 2.74 -7.48 -34.58
CA THR A 249 1.96 -8.42 -33.76
C THR A 249 0.57 -8.53 -34.37
N ILE A 250 -0.17 -9.61 -34.07
CA ILE A 250 -1.57 -9.72 -34.53
C ILE A 250 -2.39 -8.55 -33.97
N TYR A 251 -2.16 -8.17 -32.70
CA TYR A 251 -2.76 -6.97 -32.09
C TYR A 251 -2.56 -5.71 -32.94
N LYS A 252 -1.31 -5.44 -33.34
CA LYS A 252 -0.97 -4.26 -34.15
C LYS A 252 -1.57 -4.35 -35.55
N ALA A 253 -1.56 -5.53 -36.16
CA ALA A 253 -2.15 -5.74 -37.48
C ALA A 253 -3.66 -5.49 -37.48
N ILE A 254 -4.39 -6.01 -36.48
CA ILE A 254 -5.82 -5.73 -36.30
C ILE A 254 -6.04 -4.22 -36.14
N GLY A 255 -5.24 -3.55 -35.30
CA GLY A 255 -5.33 -2.10 -35.12
C GLY A 255 -5.14 -1.31 -36.42
N ILE A 256 -4.17 -1.68 -37.24
CA ILE A 256 -3.93 -1.05 -38.56
C ILE A 256 -5.13 -1.25 -39.50
N VAL A 257 -5.70 -2.46 -39.54
CA VAL A 257 -6.85 -2.76 -40.43
C VAL A 257 -8.10 -2.00 -40.00
N VAL A 258 -8.36 -1.91 -38.69
CA VAL A 258 -9.53 -1.17 -38.15
C VAL A 258 -9.37 0.35 -38.36
N ASP A 259 -8.16 0.89 -38.24
CA ASP A 259 -7.89 2.32 -38.49
C ASP A 259 -8.03 2.67 -39.99
N GLY A 260 -7.84 1.69 -40.88
CA GLY A 260 -7.87 1.85 -42.33
C GLY A 260 -9.20 1.53 -43.00
N GLU A 261 -10.34 1.61 -42.31
CA GLU A 261 -11.66 1.24 -42.86
C GLU A 261 -12.03 1.99 -44.15
N ASP A 262 -11.59 3.24 -44.31
CA ASP A 262 -11.85 4.06 -45.50
C ASP A 262 -10.82 3.87 -46.64
N VAL A 263 -9.81 3.02 -46.44
CA VAL A 263 -8.75 2.78 -47.42
C VAL A 263 -9.17 1.66 -48.39
N PRO A 264 -9.06 1.87 -49.73
CA PRO A 264 -9.36 0.83 -50.69
C PRO A 264 -8.53 -0.43 -50.46
N GLN A 265 -9.19 -1.57 -50.32
CA GLN A 265 -8.51 -2.84 -50.11
C GLN A 265 -7.83 -3.30 -51.40
N LEU A 266 -6.51 -3.51 -51.33
CA LEU A 266 -5.75 -4.19 -52.37
C LEU A 266 -5.62 -5.68 -51.99
N ASP A 267 -6.01 -6.58 -52.90
CA ASP A 267 -5.94 -8.03 -52.69
C ASP A 267 -4.50 -8.55 -52.83
N LEU A 268 -3.66 -8.18 -51.86
CA LEU A 268 -2.33 -8.75 -51.68
C LEU A 268 -2.41 -9.93 -50.71
N SER A 269 -1.86 -11.08 -51.10
CA SER A 269 -1.80 -12.26 -50.24
C SER A 269 -0.39 -12.82 -50.14
N TRP A 270 -0.06 -13.32 -48.96
CA TRP A 270 1.23 -13.95 -48.66
C TRP A 270 1.00 -15.26 -47.92
N ALA A 271 1.94 -16.20 -48.04
CA ALA A 271 1.79 -17.55 -47.47
C ALA A 271 1.72 -17.57 -45.93
N GLY A 272 2.22 -16.53 -45.27
CA GLY A 272 2.14 -16.38 -43.82
C GLY A 272 2.82 -15.13 -43.28
N PRO A 273 2.71 -14.86 -41.97
CA PRO A 273 3.21 -13.64 -41.34
C PRO A 273 4.75 -13.52 -41.37
N ASP A 274 5.46 -14.63 -41.58
CA ASP A 274 6.93 -14.69 -41.61
C ASP A 274 7.51 -14.67 -43.04
N THR A 275 6.67 -14.39 -44.05
CA THR A 275 7.08 -14.28 -45.47
C THR A 275 8.05 -13.12 -45.67
N HIS A 276 7.82 -12.01 -44.97
CA HIS A 276 8.69 -10.83 -44.97
C HIS A 276 9.31 -10.64 -43.61
N ASP A 277 10.57 -10.21 -43.59
CA ASP A 277 11.14 -9.58 -42.41
C ASP A 277 10.85 -8.07 -42.39
N HIS A 278 11.31 -7.41 -41.32
CA HIS A 278 11.06 -5.99 -41.11
C HIS A 278 11.58 -5.12 -42.25
N ALA A 279 12.78 -5.38 -42.75
CA ALA A 279 13.40 -4.59 -43.82
C ALA A 279 12.67 -4.77 -45.16
N GLN A 280 12.25 -6.00 -45.46
CA GLN A 280 11.44 -6.29 -46.65
C GLN A 280 10.07 -5.59 -46.58
N LEU A 281 9.43 -5.58 -45.42
CA LEU A 281 8.15 -4.89 -45.23
C LEU A 281 8.29 -3.36 -45.36
N ASP A 282 9.38 -2.79 -44.85
CA ASP A 282 9.65 -1.36 -44.98
C ASP A 282 9.94 -0.98 -46.43
N GLY A 283 10.70 -1.79 -47.17
CA GLY A 283 10.92 -1.58 -48.60
C GLY A 283 9.62 -1.63 -49.43
N LEU A 284 8.65 -2.48 -49.04
CA LEU A 284 7.32 -2.49 -49.66
C LEU A 284 6.54 -1.20 -49.38
N ARG A 285 6.66 -0.63 -48.18
CA ARG A 285 6.04 0.66 -47.84
C ARG A 285 6.66 1.82 -48.62
N GLU A 286 7.99 1.88 -48.68
CA GLU A 286 8.70 2.89 -49.47
C GLU A 286 8.32 2.81 -50.96
N LEU A 287 8.15 1.59 -51.50
CA LEU A 287 7.71 1.41 -52.88
C LEU A 287 6.26 1.91 -53.08
N ALA A 288 5.36 1.67 -52.13
CA ALA A 288 4.00 2.20 -52.16
C ALA A 288 3.98 3.74 -52.11
N GLU A 289 4.77 4.36 -51.23
CA GLU A 289 4.92 5.82 -51.15
C GLU A 289 5.45 6.41 -52.46
N ARG A 290 6.44 5.78 -53.09
CA ARG A 290 6.96 6.22 -54.39
C ARG A 290 5.92 6.11 -55.51
N LEU A 291 5.09 5.08 -55.51
CA LEU A 291 4.00 4.94 -56.47
C LEU A 291 2.97 6.05 -56.30
N GLN A 292 2.65 6.43 -55.06
CA GLN A 292 1.77 7.56 -54.76
C GLN A 292 2.35 8.88 -55.32
N VAL A 293 3.60 9.18 -55.03
CA VAL A 293 4.27 10.40 -55.53
C VAL A 293 4.26 10.46 -57.07
N ASN A 294 4.48 9.33 -57.74
CA ASN A 294 4.44 9.27 -59.21
C ASN A 294 3.02 9.35 -59.79
N ALA A 295 1.97 9.00 -59.03
CA ALA A 295 0.58 9.11 -59.47
C ALA A 295 0.03 10.53 -59.32
N GLU A 296 0.63 11.34 -58.44
CA GLU A 296 0.27 12.74 -58.19
C GLU A 296 1.05 13.75 -59.09
N ALA A 297 2.05 13.28 -59.83
CA ALA A 297 2.89 14.07 -60.75
C ALA A 297 2.40 14.00 -62.21
#